data_AF-A0A2N4XRQ8-F1
#
_entry.id   AF-A0A2N4XRQ8-F1
#
_cell.length_a   1.000
_cell.length_b   1.000
_cell.length_c   1.000
_cell.angle_alpha   90.00
_cell.angle_beta   90.00
_cell.angle_gamma   90.00
#
_symmetry.space_group_name_H-M   'P 1'
#
loop_
_entity.id
_entity.type
_entity.pdbx_description
1 polymer ?
#
loop_
_entity_poly.entity_id
_entity_poly.type
_entity_poly.pdbx_seq_one_letter_code
_entity_poly.pdbx_strand_id
1 'polypeptide(L)'
;MSLLRHLLVSITCVLTASSAWSAVQIEDTITYLPTALPDNAACAWEPGIAKAAIAHSEGTLVPLSGTPTAGDTRLSIQVIGFDIERSSRESQYTVRVRANVTQGGKLLATQDFDEEESFKDSQTACSALTQIGTSLGESAGEWISQTRLPACDEACTGLHPDETIVVGAEVLIGDADAINDTVRIDCHFQTALVTRLVKAFNEGDTPPRAKLEARSIDIEKYSGRRLILRVSNVHALGGGGLSGPKWMNMSGELRDGNMLVGSFHSHTRSGRGLTTCRSVDSLSESTVEMITEWLSNPSLDAKL
;
A
#
# COMPACT_ATOMS: atom_id res chain seq x y z
N MET A 1 -25.39 62.23 -37.98
CA MET A 1 -24.28 61.90 -37.06
C MET A 1 -24.85 60.97 -35.98
N SER A 2 -24.67 59.66 -36.16
CA SER A 2 -25.24 58.62 -35.31
C SER A 2 -24.20 58.18 -34.28
N LEU A 3 -24.53 58.29 -32.99
CA LEU A 3 -23.69 57.92 -31.86
C LEU A 3 -23.92 56.44 -31.51
N LEU A 4 -22.91 55.62 -31.76
CA LEU A 4 -22.83 54.23 -31.30
C LEU A 4 -22.46 54.22 -29.80
N ARG A 5 -23.31 53.64 -28.95
CA ARG A 5 -22.99 53.27 -27.57
C ARG A 5 -22.57 51.80 -27.53
N HIS A 6 -21.34 51.52 -27.11
CA HIS A 6 -20.89 50.17 -26.79
C HIS A 6 -21.23 49.85 -25.33
N LEU A 7 -22.02 48.79 -25.12
CA LEU A 7 -22.18 48.13 -23.82
C LEU A 7 -21.00 47.17 -23.61
N LEU A 8 -20.18 47.42 -22.60
CA LEU A 8 -19.27 46.43 -22.02
C LEU A 8 -20.07 45.59 -21.02
N VAL A 9 -20.20 44.29 -21.30
CA VAL A 9 -20.70 43.30 -20.35
C VAL A 9 -19.50 42.69 -19.66
N SER A 10 -19.25 43.07 -18.40
CA SER A 10 -18.28 42.42 -17.54
C SER A 10 -18.86 41.10 -17.05
N ILE A 11 -18.37 39.98 -17.59
CA ILE A 11 -18.69 38.64 -17.09
C ILE A 11 -17.79 38.39 -15.86
N THR A 12 -18.35 38.59 -14.67
CA THR A 12 -17.74 38.15 -13.41
C THR A 12 -17.92 36.64 -13.29
N CYS A 13 -16.84 35.90 -13.56
CA CYS A 13 -16.78 34.46 -13.34
C CYS A 13 -16.69 34.21 -11.82
N VAL A 14 -17.82 33.89 -11.18
CA VAL A 14 -17.83 33.44 -9.78
C VAL A 14 -17.38 31.98 -9.79
N LEU A 15 -16.10 31.74 -9.48
CA LEU A 15 -15.59 30.42 -9.14
C LEU A 15 -16.22 30.00 -7.81
N THR A 16 -17.36 29.33 -7.85
CA THR A 16 -17.86 28.58 -6.69
C THR A 16 -16.93 27.38 -6.50
N ALA A 17 -15.99 27.48 -5.55
CA ALA A 17 -15.19 26.36 -5.10
C ALA A 17 -16.09 25.34 -4.39
N SER A 18 -16.75 24.48 -5.17
CA SER A 18 -17.29 23.19 -4.73
C SER A 18 -16.13 22.21 -4.67
N SER A 19 -15.81 21.50 -3.60
CA SER A 19 -16.59 20.99 -2.47
C SER A 19 -15.78 21.16 -1.19
N ALA A 20 -16.37 21.76 -0.14
CA ALA A 20 -15.76 21.74 1.18
C ALA A 20 -15.82 20.31 1.72
N TRP A 21 -14.70 19.59 1.67
CA TRP A 21 -14.55 18.33 2.38
C TRP A 21 -14.67 18.63 3.87
N SER A 22 -15.47 17.85 4.59
CA SER A 22 -15.45 17.88 6.06
C SER A 22 -14.05 17.48 6.52
N ALA A 23 -13.49 18.25 7.46
CA ALA A 23 -12.19 17.92 8.05
C ALA A 23 -12.17 16.49 8.58
N VAL A 24 -11.04 15.79 8.41
CA VAL A 24 -10.86 14.42 8.88
C VAL A 24 -10.56 14.47 10.38
N GLN A 25 -11.34 13.74 11.17
CA GLN A 25 -11.16 13.72 12.62
C GLN A 25 -10.12 12.66 13.00
N ILE A 26 -9.16 12.97 13.86
CA ILE A 26 -8.17 11.99 14.35
C ILE A 26 -8.40 11.70 15.84
N GLU A 27 -8.36 10.42 16.19
CA GLU A 27 -8.36 9.95 17.58
C GLU A 27 -6.96 10.15 18.20
N ASP A 28 -6.90 10.56 19.46
CA ASP A 28 -5.65 10.64 20.22
C ASP A 28 -5.17 9.27 20.72
N THR A 29 -6.02 8.25 20.59
CA THR A 29 -5.79 6.89 21.05
C THR A 29 -5.20 6.07 19.91
N ILE A 30 -3.98 5.57 20.12
CA ILE A 30 -3.30 4.65 19.21
C ILE A 30 -3.61 3.21 19.61
N THR A 31 -3.99 2.38 18.64
CA THR A 31 -4.28 0.95 18.88
C THR A 31 -3.05 0.09 18.57
N TYR A 32 -2.99 -1.12 19.14
CA TYR A 32 -1.86 -2.04 18.97
C TYR A 32 -2.33 -3.38 18.43
N LEU A 33 -1.61 -3.95 17.47
CA LEU A 33 -1.74 -5.38 17.19
C LEU A 33 -1.10 -6.19 18.34
N PRO A 34 -1.65 -7.36 18.70
CA PRO A 34 -1.13 -8.18 19.80
C PRO A 34 0.36 -8.52 19.69
N THR A 35 0.88 -8.59 18.47
CA THR A 35 2.27 -8.91 18.16
C THR A 35 3.22 -7.71 18.27
N ALA A 36 2.71 -6.48 18.45
CA ALA A 36 3.47 -5.24 18.39
C ALA A 36 3.44 -4.44 19.72
N LEU A 37 3.36 -5.13 20.85
CA LEU A 37 3.30 -4.49 22.16
C LEU A 37 4.68 -3.96 22.60
N PRO A 38 4.83 -2.66 22.86
CA PRO A 38 6.08 -2.10 23.33
C PRO A 38 6.34 -2.47 24.80
N ASP A 39 7.56 -2.92 25.12
CA ASP A 39 8.02 -3.17 26.50
C ASP A 39 8.08 -1.88 27.36
N ASN A 40 7.89 -0.71 26.75
CA ASN A 40 8.09 0.61 27.33
C ASN A 40 6.86 1.53 27.20
N ALA A 41 5.66 0.97 27.35
CA ALA A 41 4.38 1.71 27.41
C ALA A 41 4.36 2.92 28.39
N ALA A 42 5.33 3.01 29.29
CA ALA A 42 5.53 4.16 30.17
C ALA A 42 5.98 5.46 29.45
N CYS A 43 6.43 5.40 28.20
CA CYS A 43 6.96 6.58 27.49
C CYS A 43 5.88 7.54 26.97
N ALA A 44 4.62 7.11 26.87
CA ALA A 44 3.49 7.94 26.40
C ALA A 44 3.82 8.75 25.12
N TRP A 45 4.44 8.08 24.15
CA TRP A 45 4.88 8.68 22.88
C TRP A 45 3.75 8.73 21.84
N GLU A 46 2.75 7.89 22.02
CA GLU A 46 1.57 7.72 21.16
C GLU A 46 0.77 9.01 20.93
N PRO A 47 0.48 9.85 21.95
CA PRO A 47 -0.20 11.13 21.74
C PRO A 47 0.63 12.10 20.88
N GLY A 48 1.94 11.91 20.80
CA GLY A 48 2.84 12.66 19.94
C GLY A 48 2.52 12.47 18.45
N ILE A 49 2.10 11.26 18.05
CA ILE A 49 1.73 10.94 16.68
C ILE A 49 0.54 11.80 16.24
N ALA A 50 -0.57 11.75 16.99
CA ALA A 50 -1.78 12.49 16.63
C ALA A 50 -1.54 14.00 16.60
N LYS A 51 -0.77 14.52 17.56
CA LYS A 51 -0.40 15.93 17.63
C LYS A 51 0.43 16.38 16.42
N ALA A 52 1.45 15.61 16.04
CA ALA A 52 2.29 15.91 14.89
C ALA A 52 1.49 15.81 13.58
N ALA A 53 0.63 14.79 13.43
CA ALA A 53 -0.25 14.65 12.27
C ALA A 53 -1.17 15.85 12.07
N ILE A 54 -1.82 16.34 13.13
CA ILE A 54 -2.65 17.54 13.06
C ILE A 54 -1.82 18.74 12.60
N ALA A 55 -0.64 18.95 13.19
CA ALA A 55 0.23 20.09 12.88
C ALA A 55 0.71 20.10 11.42
N HIS A 56 0.93 18.93 10.81
CA HIS A 56 1.45 18.79 9.44
C HIS A 56 0.36 18.58 8.37
N SER A 57 -0.91 18.42 8.77
CA SER A 57 -2.02 18.19 7.83
C SER A 57 -2.54 19.40 7.08
N GLU A 58 -1.95 20.58 7.28
CA GLU A 58 -2.40 21.86 6.73
C GLU A 58 -3.88 22.19 7.06
N GLY A 59 -4.37 21.71 8.20
CA GLY A 59 -5.77 21.91 8.65
C GLY A 59 -6.75 20.88 8.12
N THR A 60 -6.28 19.86 7.38
CA THR A 60 -7.11 18.74 6.91
C THR A 60 -7.50 17.80 8.05
N LEU A 61 -6.62 17.65 9.05
CA LEU A 61 -6.90 16.90 10.28
C LEU A 61 -7.33 17.83 11.42
N VAL A 62 -8.36 17.40 12.14
CA VAL A 62 -8.82 18.05 13.38
C VAL A 62 -8.93 17.02 14.50
N PRO A 63 -8.71 17.42 15.76
CA PRO A 63 -8.97 16.54 16.89
C PRO A 63 -10.43 16.04 16.90
N LEU A 64 -10.63 14.76 17.22
CA LEU A 64 -11.95 14.22 17.47
C LEU A 64 -12.65 15.05 18.56
N SER A 65 -13.80 15.62 18.24
CA SER A 65 -14.59 16.45 19.15
C SER A 65 -16.00 15.89 19.31
N GLY A 66 -16.28 15.32 20.47
CA GLY A 66 -17.60 14.74 20.81
C GLY A 66 -17.77 13.28 20.38
N THR A 67 -19.02 12.81 20.43
CA THR A 67 -19.35 11.44 20.03
C THR A 67 -19.43 11.38 18.52
N PRO A 68 -18.61 10.54 17.88
CA PRO A 68 -18.51 10.63 16.45
C PRO A 68 -19.66 9.87 15.76
N THR A 69 -20.15 10.45 14.69
CA THR A 69 -21.33 10.03 13.95
C THR A 69 -20.95 9.10 12.80
N ALA A 70 -21.94 8.44 12.20
CA ALA A 70 -21.73 7.56 11.05
C ALA A 70 -21.32 8.32 9.77
N GLY A 71 -21.49 9.64 9.71
CA GLY A 71 -21.08 10.45 8.56
C GLY A 71 -19.65 10.96 8.63
N ASP A 72 -19.03 10.89 9.81
CA ASP A 72 -17.73 11.53 10.05
C ASP A 72 -16.60 10.73 9.40
N THR A 73 -15.72 11.45 8.71
CA THR A 73 -14.47 10.90 8.21
C THR A 73 -13.44 10.90 9.33
N ARG A 74 -12.85 9.74 9.63
CA ARG A 74 -11.93 9.56 10.75
C ARG A 74 -10.62 8.96 10.32
N LEU A 75 -9.52 9.46 10.86
CA LEU A 75 -8.21 8.84 10.83
C LEU A 75 -7.99 8.07 12.13
N SER A 76 -7.74 6.77 12.03
CA SER A 76 -7.22 5.94 13.11
C SER A 76 -5.80 5.50 12.80
N ILE A 77 -4.97 5.39 13.82
CA ILE A 77 -3.59 4.92 13.71
C ILE A 77 -3.41 3.69 14.59
N GLN A 78 -2.82 2.64 14.02
CA GLN A 78 -2.58 1.37 14.67
C GLN A 78 -1.10 1.00 14.55
N VAL A 79 -0.44 0.67 15.65
CA VAL A 79 0.91 0.06 15.63
C VAL A 79 0.77 -1.39 15.17
N ILE A 80 1.39 -1.70 14.03
CA ILE A 80 1.34 -3.02 13.38
C ILE A 80 2.65 -3.79 13.48
N GLY A 81 3.74 -3.11 13.85
CA GLY A 81 5.05 -3.72 14.08
C GLY A 81 5.87 -2.89 15.07
N PHE A 82 6.62 -3.57 15.91
CA PHE A 82 7.50 -2.95 16.89
C PHE A 82 8.69 -3.89 17.12
N ASP A 83 9.86 -3.48 16.65
CA ASP A 83 11.09 -4.28 16.72
C ASP A 83 12.17 -3.50 17.45
N ILE A 84 12.99 -4.24 18.22
CA ILE A 84 14.17 -3.69 18.90
C ILE A 84 15.38 -4.54 18.56
N GLU A 85 16.32 -3.98 17.82
CA GLU A 85 17.62 -4.59 17.60
C GLU A 85 18.63 -4.02 18.61
N ARG A 86 19.18 -4.89 19.46
CA ARG A 86 20.14 -4.49 20.50
C ARG A 86 21.54 -4.95 20.13
N SER A 87 22.46 -3.98 20.07
CA SER A 87 23.90 -4.23 19.98
C SER A 87 24.60 -3.88 21.29
N SER A 88 25.92 -4.06 21.37
CA SER A 88 26.72 -3.74 22.56
C SER A 88 26.95 -2.25 22.81
N ARG A 89 26.48 -1.37 21.91
CA ARG A 89 26.71 0.08 21.98
C ARG A 89 25.48 0.92 21.62
N GLU A 90 24.49 0.29 21.02
CA GLU A 90 23.37 0.96 20.37
C GLU A 90 22.16 0.03 20.34
N SER A 91 21.00 0.58 20.63
CA SER A 91 19.71 -0.07 20.41
C SER A 91 18.98 0.68 19.30
N GLN A 92 18.46 -0.06 18.34
CA GLN A 92 17.66 0.46 17.25
C GLN A 92 16.21 0.06 17.47
N TYR A 93 15.32 1.04 17.35
CA TYR A 93 13.88 0.84 17.42
C TYR A 93 13.30 1.02 16.03
N THR A 94 12.51 0.05 15.60
CA THR A 94 11.74 0.15 14.36
C THR A 94 10.27 0.05 14.73
N VAL A 95 9.50 1.07 14.36
CA VAL A 95 8.06 1.10 14.61
C VAL A 95 7.32 1.24 13.30
N ARG A 96 6.36 0.36 13.09
CA ARG A 96 5.47 0.38 11.92
C ARG A 96 4.06 0.67 12.36
N VAL A 97 3.43 1.65 11.73
CA VAL A 97 2.03 2.01 11.96
C VAL A 97 1.22 1.96 10.68
N ARG A 98 -0.06 1.68 10.83
CA ARG A 98 -1.08 1.75 9.80
C ARG A 98 -2.03 2.88 10.11
N ALA A 99 -2.11 3.84 9.21
CA ALA A 99 -3.08 4.91 9.22
C ALA A 99 -4.27 4.53 8.34
N ASN A 100 -5.47 4.60 8.90
CA ASN A 100 -6.71 4.23 8.23
C ASN A 100 -7.69 5.40 8.26
N VAL A 101 -8.10 5.86 7.09
CA VAL A 101 -9.16 6.86 6.96
C VAL A 101 -10.47 6.17 6.69
N THR A 102 -11.45 6.30 7.58
CA THR A 102 -12.75 5.65 7.46
C THR A 102 -13.89 6.66 7.45
N GLN A 103 -15.01 6.33 6.81
CA GLN A 103 -16.27 7.09 6.89
C GLN A 103 -17.43 6.10 6.93
N GLY A 104 -18.31 6.23 7.93
CA GLY A 104 -19.43 5.29 8.11
C GLY A 104 -19.01 3.83 8.26
N GLY A 105 -17.85 3.60 8.87
CA GLY A 105 -17.28 2.26 9.02
C GLY A 105 -16.64 1.69 7.74
N LYS A 106 -16.62 2.44 6.64
CA LYS A 106 -15.95 2.04 5.39
C LYS A 106 -14.56 2.65 5.33
N LEU A 107 -13.55 1.90 4.89
CA LEU A 107 -12.19 2.40 4.70
C LEU A 107 -12.10 3.17 3.36
N LEU A 108 -11.72 4.44 3.44
CA LEU A 108 -11.54 5.35 2.31
C LEU A 108 -10.11 5.30 1.77
N ALA A 109 -9.14 5.29 2.68
CA ALA A 109 -7.71 5.28 2.35
C ALA A 109 -6.93 4.65 3.50
N THR A 110 -5.77 4.09 3.19
CA THR A 110 -4.89 3.49 4.18
C THR A 110 -3.44 3.55 3.74
N GLN A 111 -2.55 3.88 4.67
CA GLN A 111 -1.12 4.07 4.44
C GLN A 111 -0.36 3.49 5.62
N ASP A 112 0.66 2.69 5.32
CA ASP A 112 1.57 2.15 6.33
C ASP A 112 2.77 3.09 6.33
N PHE A 113 3.29 3.36 7.52
CA PHE A 113 4.49 4.16 7.75
C PHE A 113 5.42 3.35 8.64
N ASP A 114 6.70 3.37 8.32
CA ASP A 114 7.76 2.77 9.11
C ASP A 114 8.79 3.84 9.43
N GLU A 115 9.23 3.85 10.69
CA GLU A 115 10.27 4.74 11.17
C GLU A 115 11.25 3.95 12.01
N GLU A 116 12.53 4.26 11.81
CA GLU A 116 13.64 3.61 12.44
C GLU A 116 14.55 4.66 13.06
N GLU A 117 14.94 4.45 14.31
CA GLU A 117 15.85 5.37 14.95
C GLU A 117 16.77 4.64 15.94
N SER A 118 18.07 4.96 15.85
CA SER A 118 19.14 4.30 16.59
C SER A 118 19.64 5.18 17.73
N PHE A 119 19.83 4.57 18.90
CA PHE A 119 20.21 5.29 20.12
C PHE A 119 21.34 4.61 20.85
N LYS A 120 22.28 5.44 21.31
CA LYS A 120 23.37 4.98 22.18
C LYS A 120 22.82 4.59 23.53
N ASP A 121 23.46 3.62 24.20
CA ASP A 121 23.08 3.14 25.53
C ASP A 121 22.94 4.22 26.62
N SER A 122 23.55 5.39 26.40
CA SER A 122 23.44 6.55 27.29
C SER A 122 22.13 7.33 27.17
N GLN A 123 21.31 7.08 26.13
CA GLN A 123 20.03 7.75 25.89
C GLN A 123 18.88 6.86 26.36
N THR A 124 17.80 7.49 26.83
CA THR A 124 16.60 6.74 27.27
C THR A 124 15.77 6.29 26.08
N ALA A 125 15.20 5.09 26.12
CA ALA A 125 14.27 4.61 25.09
C ALA A 125 13.09 5.57 24.82
N CYS A 126 12.68 6.38 25.81
CA CYS A 126 11.57 7.32 25.60
C CYS A 126 11.91 8.48 24.67
N SER A 127 13.16 8.95 24.61
CA SER A 127 13.53 9.98 23.63
C SER A 127 13.44 9.44 22.21
N ALA A 128 13.83 8.17 22.04
CA ALA A 128 13.71 7.43 20.79
C ALA A 128 12.29 7.36 20.28
N LEU A 129 11.42 6.83 21.13
CA LEU A 129 10.02 6.65 20.76
C LEU A 129 9.29 7.98 20.56
N THR A 130 9.67 9.02 21.29
CA THR A 130 9.09 10.36 21.07
C THR A 130 9.47 10.91 19.69
N GLN A 131 10.72 10.72 19.26
CA GLN A 131 11.18 11.15 17.93
C GLN A 131 10.50 10.33 16.83
N ILE A 132 10.47 9.01 16.96
CA ILE A 132 9.75 8.11 16.05
C ILE A 132 8.27 8.49 15.97
N GLY A 133 7.59 8.68 17.10
CA GLY A 133 6.18 9.06 17.13
C GLY A 133 5.91 10.41 16.45
N THR A 134 6.82 11.36 16.61
CA THR A 134 6.73 12.65 15.92
C THR A 134 6.86 12.44 14.42
N SER A 135 7.91 11.76 13.94
CA SER A 135 8.13 11.50 12.51
C SER A 135 6.98 10.75 11.85
N LEU A 136 6.46 9.70 12.50
CA LEU A 136 5.28 8.97 12.05
C LEU A 136 4.05 9.87 11.93
N GLY A 137 3.85 10.77 12.89
CA GLY A 137 2.76 11.74 12.86
C GLY A 137 2.92 12.74 11.72
N GLU A 138 4.12 13.28 11.51
CA GLU A 138 4.41 14.20 10.40
C GLU A 138 4.10 13.55 9.05
N SER A 139 4.60 12.33 8.81
CA SER A 139 4.35 11.53 7.61
C SER A 139 2.85 11.26 7.40
N ALA A 140 2.11 10.92 8.45
CA ALA A 140 0.66 10.71 8.37
C ALA A 140 -0.09 12.01 8.07
N GLY A 141 0.32 13.14 8.67
CA GLY A 141 -0.26 14.45 8.40
C GLY A 141 -0.08 14.89 6.95
N GLU A 142 1.15 14.76 6.44
CA GLU A 142 1.49 15.06 5.05
C GLU A 142 0.73 14.17 4.06
N TRP A 143 0.66 12.86 4.33
CA TRP A 143 -0.12 11.94 3.51
C TRP A 143 -1.58 12.37 3.39
N ILE A 144 -2.22 12.75 4.51
CA ILE A 144 -3.62 13.18 4.49
C ILE A 144 -3.81 14.50 3.73
N SER A 145 -2.89 15.45 3.84
CA SER A 145 -3.01 16.73 3.13
C SER A 145 -2.90 16.57 1.60
N GLN A 146 -2.14 15.56 1.15
CA GLN A 146 -1.95 15.26 -0.27
C GLN A 146 -2.99 14.28 -0.83
N THR A 147 -3.60 13.47 0.04
CA THR A 147 -4.52 12.42 -0.37
C THR A 147 -5.89 12.99 -0.72
N ARG A 148 -6.28 12.83 -1.99
CA ARG A 148 -7.67 13.00 -2.40
C ARG A 148 -8.46 11.79 -1.97
N LEU A 149 -9.05 11.85 -0.79
CA LEU A 149 -10.03 10.86 -0.35
C LEU A 149 -11.18 10.83 -1.35
N PRO A 150 -11.79 9.69 -1.70
CA PRO A 150 -13.03 9.67 -2.47
C PRO A 150 -14.21 10.06 -1.57
N ALA A 151 -15.20 10.77 -2.11
CA ALA A 151 -16.47 10.97 -1.42
C ALA A 151 -17.31 9.69 -1.57
N CYS A 152 -17.94 9.24 -0.49
CA CYS A 152 -18.75 8.03 -0.53
C CYS A 152 -20.23 8.30 -0.79
N ASP A 153 -20.53 8.72 -2.01
CA ASP A 153 -21.87 8.72 -2.59
C ASP A 153 -22.15 7.36 -3.25
N GLU A 154 -22.54 6.38 -2.42
CA GLU A 154 -23.06 5.05 -2.81
C GLU A 154 -22.12 4.10 -3.58
N ALA A 155 -21.02 4.57 -4.18
CA ALA A 155 -20.12 3.77 -5.01
C ALA A 155 -18.70 3.59 -4.45
N CYS A 156 -18.43 3.98 -3.20
CA CYS A 156 -17.20 3.59 -2.50
C CYS A 156 -17.20 2.08 -2.23
N THR A 157 -16.81 1.29 -3.23
CA THR A 157 -16.00 0.09 -3.03
C THR A 157 -14.57 0.58 -2.80
N GLY A 158 -14.35 1.20 -1.64
CA GLY A 158 -13.02 1.54 -1.17
C GLY A 158 -12.32 0.28 -0.72
N LEU A 159 -10.98 0.31 -0.65
CA LEU A 159 -10.15 -0.77 -0.15
C LEU A 159 -10.64 -1.19 1.26
N HIS A 160 -11.60 -2.10 1.38
CA HIS A 160 -11.99 -2.63 2.67
C HIS A 160 -10.82 -3.48 3.16
N PRO A 161 -10.26 -3.20 4.36
CA PRO A 161 -9.13 -3.98 4.86
C PRO A 161 -9.58 -5.44 5.01
N ASP A 162 -10.81 -5.67 5.45
CA ASP A 162 -11.28 -7.04 5.66
C ASP A 162 -11.76 -7.76 4.38
N GLU A 163 -11.82 -7.10 3.22
CA GLU A 163 -12.26 -7.75 1.99
C GLU A 163 -11.12 -8.48 1.30
N THR A 164 -11.33 -9.79 1.14
CA THR A 164 -10.38 -10.67 0.45
C THR A 164 -10.15 -10.18 -0.99
N ILE A 165 -8.89 -9.92 -1.32
CA ILE A 165 -8.46 -9.69 -2.70
C ILE A 165 -8.43 -11.05 -3.39
N VAL A 166 -9.18 -11.19 -4.48
CA VAL A 166 -9.13 -12.42 -5.28
C VAL A 166 -8.06 -12.28 -6.36
N VAL A 167 -7.25 -13.30 -6.55
CA VAL A 167 -6.35 -13.43 -7.70
C VAL A 167 -6.75 -14.69 -8.49
N GLY A 168 -6.58 -14.66 -9.81
CA GLY A 168 -6.76 -15.87 -10.61
C GLY A 168 -5.83 -16.97 -10.14
N ALA A 169 -6.24 -18.24 -10.24
CA ALA A 169 -5.40 -19.39 -9.90
C ALA A 169 -4.10 -19.47 -10.75
N GLU A 170 -4.07 -18.75 -11.86
CA GLU A 170 -2.96 -18.67 -12.81
C GLU A 170 -2.72 -17.21 -13.23
N VAL A 171 -1.45 -16.88 -13.47
CA VAL A 171 -1.08 -15.64 -14.18
C VAL A 171 -1.57 -15.72 -15.62
N LEU A 172 -2.17 -14.64 -16.12
CA LEU A 172 -2.62 -14.55 -17.50
C LEU A 172 -1.44 -14.34 -18.45
N ILE A 173 -1.52 -14.93 -19.65
CA ILE A 173 -0.52 -14.75 -20.70
C ILE A 173 -0.88 -13.51 -21.52
N GLY A 174 -0.03 -12.48 -21.47
CA GLY A 174 -0.24 -11.22 -22.19
C GLY A 174 0.03 -11.34 -23.69
N ASP A 175 1.12 -12.01 -24.04
CA ASP A 175 1.55 -12.24 -25.43
C ASP A 175 1.64 -13.74 -25.73
N ALA A 176 1.30 -14.15 -26.96
CA ALA A 176 1.22 -15.57 -27.32
C ALA A 176 2.54 -16.34 -27.14
N ASP A 177 3.67 -15.65 -27.22
CA ASP A 177 5.04 -16.15 -27.05
C ASP A 177 5.70 -15.68 -25.74
N ALA A 178 4.92 -15.12 -24.80
CA ALA A 178 5.44 -14.62 -23.52
C ALA A 178 6.20 -15.68 -22.72
N ILE A 179 5.80 -16.95 -22.81
CA ILE A 179 6.43 -18.07 -22.14
C ILE A 179 6.58 -19.26 -23.11
N ASN A 180 7.73 -19.92 -23.07
CA ASN A 180 7.93 -21.16 -23.81
C ASN A 180 7.29 -22.36 -23.09
N ASP A 181 7.15 -23.48 -23.80
CA ASP A 181 6.52 -24.69 -23.26
C ASP A 181 7.22 -25.26 -22.04
N THR A 182 8.55 -25.18 -21.95
CA THR A 182 9.29 -25.62 -20.76
C THR A 182 8.91 -24.80 -19.54
N VAL A 183 8.82 -23.48 -19.65
CA VAL A 183 8.40 -22.60 -18.55
C VAL A 183 6.94 -22.85 -18.16
N ARG A 184 6.07 -23.04 -19.16
CA ARG A 184 4.63 -23.25 -18.95
C ARG A 184 4.32 -24.62 -18.34
N ILE A 185 4.79 -25.68 -18.99
CA ILE A 185 4.43 -27.07 -18.74
C ILE A 185 5.33 -27.67 -17.66
N ASP A 186 6.65 -27.60 -17.83
CA ASP A 186 7.58 -28.30 -16.94
C ASP A 186 7.77 -27.56 -15.62
N CYS A 187 7.83 -26.23 -15.66
CA CYS A 187 8.04 -25.41 -14.47
C CYS A 187 6.75 -24.98 -13.76
N HIS A 188 5.58 -25.23 -14.35
CA HIS A 188 4.27 -24.80 -13.84
C HIS A 188 4.23 -23.33 -13.39
N PHE A 189 4.91 -22.47 -14.13
CA PHE A 189 5.21 -21.10 -13.69
C PHE A 189 3.95 -20.31 -13.28
N GLN A 190 2.87 -20.40 -14.08
CA GLN A 190 1.66 -19.59 -13.88
C GLN A 190 0.99 -19.86 -12.53
N THR A 191 0.82 -21.13 -12.14
CA THR A 191 0.21 -21.51 -10.86
C THR A 191 1.19 -21.34 -9.70
N ALA A 192 2.47 -21.65 -9.93
CA ALA A 192 3.50 -21.60 -8.90
C ALA A 192 3.79 -20.16 -8.45
N LEU A 193 3.75 -19.18 -9.36
CA LEU A 193 3.89 -17.75 -8.99
C LEU A 193 2.71 -17.28 -8.13
N VAL A 194 1.47 -17.57 -8.53
CA VAL A 194 0.27 -17.20 -7.75
C VAL A 194 0.31 -17.84 -6.36
N THR A 195 0.66 -19.11 -6.28
CA THR A 195 0.75 -19.83 -5.00
C THR A 195 1.77 -19.19 -4.07
N ARG A 196 2.97 -18.85 -4.59
CA ARG A 196 4.00 -18.15 -3.81
C ARG A 196 3.54 -16.76 -3.38
N LEU A 197 2.89 -16.01 -4.27
CA LEU A 197 2.37 -14.68 -3.97
C LEU A 197 1.34 -14.72 -2.83
N VAL A 198 0.34 -15.60 -2.93
CA VAL A 198 -0.68 -15.80 -1.90
C VAL A 198 -0.05 -16.17 -0.57
N LYS A 199 0.94 -17.06 -0.58
CA LYS A 199 1.67 -17.44 0.63
C LYS A 199 2.44 -16.26 1.23
N ALA A 200 3.31 -15.63 0.45
CA ALA A 200 4.16 -14.53 0.91
C ALA A 200 3.35 -13.34 1.43
N PHE A 201 2.24 -13.01 0.76
CA PHE A 201 1.38 -11.92 1.19
C PHE A 201 0.63 -12.23 2.49
N ASN A 202 0.09 -13.44 2.64
CA ASN A 202 -0.72 -13.80 3.81
C ASN A 202 0.09 -14.19 5.04
N GLU A 203 1.29 -14.74 4.84
CA GLU A 203 2.16 -15.29 5.89
C GLU A 203 3.40 -14.41 6.16
N GLY A 204 3.45 -13.20 5.59
CA GLY A 204 4.54 -12.26 5.81
C GLY A 204 4.61 -11.74 7.25
N ASP A 205 5.74 -11.15 7.63
CA ASP A 205 5.99 -10.65 8.99
C ASP A 205 5.01 -9.54 9.39
N THR A 206 4.59 -8.73 8.41
CA THR A 206 3.60 -7.68 8.62
C THR A 206 2.21 -8.19 8.24
N PRO A 207 1.24 -8.21 9.16
CA PRO A 207 -0.10 -8.67 8.86
C PRO A 207 -0.70 -7.90 7.68
N PRO A 208 -1.13 -8.60 6.61
CA PRO A 208 -1.62 -7.93 5.42
C PRO A 208 -2.94 -7.22 5.74
N ARG A 209 -3.20 -6.15 5.00
CA ARG A 209 -4.44 -5.37 5.16
C ARG A 209 -5.67 -6.20 4.91
N ALA A 210 -5.59 -7.05 3.88
CA ALA A 210 -6.60 -7.96 3.39
C ALA A 210 -6.00 -9.34 3.19
N LYS A 211 -6.83 -10.38 3.14
CA LYS A 211 -6.38 -11.69 2.68
C LYS A 211 -6.26 -11.69 1.15
N LEU A 212 -5.24 -12.32 0.61
CA LEU A 212 -5.18 -12.66 -0.83
C LEU A 212 -5.61 -14.12 -1.01
N GLU A 213 -6.54 -14.38 -1.93
CA GLU A 213 -7.05 -15.73 -2.19
C GLU A 213 -7.00 -16.04 -3.69
N ALA A 214 -6.36 -17.16 -4.03
CA ALA A 214 -6.39 -17.69 -5.39
C ALA A 214 -7.70 -18.42 -5.66
N ARG A 215 -8.37 -18.10 -6.78
CA ARG A 215 -9.59 -18.78 -7.22
C ARG A 215 -9.51 -19.16 -8.70
N SER A 216 -10.08 -20.32 -9.02
CA SER A 216 -10.24 -20.77 -10.42
C SER A 216 -11.49 -20.11 -11.02
N ILE A 217 -11.35 -18.85 -11.43
CA ILE A 217 -12.42 -18.02 -12.00
C ILE A 217 -11.86 -17.18 -13.16
N ASP A 218 -12.74 -16.66 -14.01
CA ASP A 218 -12.40 -15.59 -14.94
C ASP A 218 -12.15 -14.30 -14.14
N ILE A 219 -10.88 -14.07 -13.80
CA ILE A 219 -10.48 -12.96 -12.94
C ILE A 219 -10.76 -11.61 -13.60
N GLU A 220 -10.83 -11.52 -14.92
CA GLU A 220 -11.11 -10.25 -15.58
C GLU A 220 -12.57 -9.80 -15.36
N LYS A 221 -13.49 -10.77 -15.28
CA LYS A 221 -14.93 -10.56 -15.10
C LYS A 221 -15.41 -10.59 -13.64
N TYR A 222 -14.55 -10.94 -12.69
CA TYR A 222 -14.94 -10.97 -11.27
C TYR A 222 -15.34 -9.57 -10.81
N SER A 223 -16.51 -9.42 -10.20
CA SER A 223 -17.06 -8.10 -9.84
C SER A 223 -16.59 -7.58 -8.49
N GLY A 224 -15.90 -8.39 -7.69
CA GLY A 224 -15.31 -7.95 -6.42
C GLY A 224 -13.88 -7.44 -6.57
N ARG A 225 -13.25 -7.17 -5.43
CA ARG A 225 -11.85 -6.77 -5.37
C ARG A 225 -10.91 -7.87 -5.88
N ARG A 226 -10.05 -7.50 -6.82
CA ARG A 226 -9.19 -8.47 -7.51
C ARG A 226 -7.86 -7.93 -7.97
N LEU A 227 -6.88 -8.81 -7.99
CA LEU A 227 -5.59 -8.62 -8.61
C LEU A 227 -5.55 -9.41 -9.92
N ILE A 228 -5.38 -8.71 -11.03
CA ILE A 228 -5.18 -9.30 -12.35
C ILE A 228 -3.69 -9.25 -12.63
N LEU A 229 -3.05 -10.41 -12.80
CA LEU A 229 -1.63 -10.51 -13.15
C LEU A 229 -1.47 -10.97 -14.58
N ARG A 230 -0.58 -10.31 -15.33
CA ARG A 230 -0.22 -10.70 -16.70
C ARG A 230 1.29 -10.82 -16.84
N VAL A 231 1.72 -11.84 -17.54
CA VAL A 231 3.12 -11.98 -17.98
C VAL A 231 3.20 -11.67 -19.47
N SER A 232 4.06 -10.73 -19.84
CA SER A 232 4.28 -10.38 -21.25
C SER A 232 5.51 -11.06 -21.82
N ASN A 233 6.52 -11.37 -20.99
CA ASN A 233 7.70 -12.07 -21.47
C ASN A 233 8.51 -12.69 -20.32
N VAL A 234 8.98 -13.92 -20.52
CA VAL A 234 9.90 -14.64 -19.63
C VAL A 234 11.07 -15.16 -20.44
N HIS A 235 12.26 -14.68 -20.10
CA HIS A 235 13.50 -15.22 -20.61
C HIS A 235 14.25 -15.94 -19.49
N ALA A 236 14.06 -17.26 -19.42
CA ALA A 236 14.72 -18.12 -18.45
C ALA A 236 15.38 -19.30 -19.17
N LEU A 237 16.56 -19.08 -19.74
CA LEU A 237 17.36 -20.17 -20.30
C LEU A 237 18.04 -20.96 -19.18
N GLY A 238 18.03 -22.28 -19.32
CA GLY A 238 18.83 -23.17 -18.47
C GLY A 238 20.31 -23.08 -18.83
N GLY A 239 21.17 -23.17 -17.82
CA GLY A 239 22.62 -23.13 -18.00
C GLY A 239 23.36 -22.56 -16.78
N GLY A 240 24.69 -22.71 -16.77
CA GLY A 240 25.57 -22.17 -15.72
C GLY A 240 25.63 -20.63 -15.72
N GLY A 241 26.45 -20.03 -14.84
CA GLY A 241 26.52 -18.56 -14.67
C GLY A 241 26.87 -17.73 -15.92
N LEU A 242 27.25 -18.37 -17.04
CA LEU A 242 27.55 -17.73 -18.33
C LEU A 242 26.38 -17.75 -19.33
N SER A 243 25.23 -18.33 -18.97
CA SER A 243 24.11 -18.62 -19.89
C SER A 243 23.19 -17.42 -20.21
N GLY A 244 23.75 -16.22 -20.25
CA GLY A 244 23.04 -14.99 -20.60
C GLY A 244 22.13 -14.46 -19.47
N PRO A 245 21.59 -13.24 -19.65
CA PRO A 245 20.73 -12.60 -18.66
C PRO A 245 19.37 -13.29 -18.59
N LYS A 246 18.90 -13.64 -17.40
CA LYS A 246 17.53 -14.14 -17.18
C LYS A 246 16.66 -13.01 -16.67
N TRP A 247 15.46 -12.89 -17.21
CA TRP A 247 14.56 -11.78 -16.89
C TRP A 247 13.09 -12.12 -17.14
N MET A 248 12.22 -11.31 -16.57
CA MET A 248 10.77 -11.44 -16.69
C MET A 248 10.10 -10.06 -16.68
N ASN A 249 9.12 -9.88 -17.56
CA ASN A 249 8.24 -8.72 -17.61
C ASN A 249 6.83 -9.13 -17.18
N MET A 250 6.28 -8.43 -16.20
CA MET A 250 4.90 -8.62 -15.78
C MET A 250 4.19 -7.28 -15.58
N SER A 251 2.87 -7.32 -15.62
CA SER A 251 2.02 -6.22 -15.20
C SER A 251 0.96 -6.72 -14.24
N GLY A 252 0.46 -5.82 -13.40
CA GLY A 252 -0.66 -6.11 -12.52
C GLY A 252 -1.64 -4.95 -12.44
N GLU A 253 -2.90 -5.29 -12.26
CA GLU A 253 -3.99 -4.35 -12.00
C GLU A 253 -4.72 -4.79 -10.73
N LEU A 254 -4.74 -3.93 -9.72
CA LEU A 254 -5.63 -4.06 -8.57
C LEU A 254 -6.91 -3.30 -8.89
N ARG A 255 -8.02 -4.02 -8.98
CA ARG A 255 -9.34 -3.47 -9.25
C ARG A 255 -10.25 -3.68 -8.05
N ASP A 256 -11.14 -2.72 -7.84
CA ASP A 256 -12.27 -2.85 -6.93
C ASP A 256 -13.56 -2.58 -7.71
N GLY A 257 -14.35 -3.62 -7.95
CA GLY A 257 -15.41 -3.58 -8.95
C GLY A 257 -14.87 -3.18 -10.33
N ASN A 258 -15.35 -2.05 -10.86
CA ASN A 258 -14.88 -1.52 -12.15
C ASN A 258 -13.76 -0.49 -12.01
N MET A 259 -13.45 -0.06 -10.79
CA MET A 259 -12.45 0.96 -10.51
C MET A 259 -11.05 0.35 -10.52
N LEU A 260 -10.12 1.00 -11.23
CA LEU A 260 -8.69 0.68 -11.14
C LEU A 260 -8.12 1.41 -9.92
N VAL A 261 -7.64 0.64 -8.94
CA VAL A 261 -7.11 1.17 -7.68
C VAL A 261 -5.59 1.27 -7.71
N GLY A 262 -4.94 0.36 -8.42
CA GLY A 262 -3.49 0.39 -8.62
C GLY A 262 -3.09 -0.36 -9.88
N SER A 263 -1.96 0.01 -10.44
CA SER A 263 -1.35 -0.69 -11.57
C SER A 263 0.17 -0.68 -11.43
N PHE A 264 0.82 -1.73 -11.93
CA PHE A 264 2.27 -1.79 -12.00
C PHE A 264 2.77 -2.46 -13.28
N HIS A 265 4.02 -2.15 -13.63
CA HIS A 265 4.83 -2.90 -14.58
C HIS A 265 6.14 -3.28 -13.90
N SER A 266 6.51 -4.55 -13.94
CA SER A 266 7.74 -5.05 -13.35
C SER A 266 8.73 -5.55 -14.40
N HIS A 267 10.02 -5.33 -14.14
CA HIS A 267 11.11 -5.94 -14.90
C HIS A 267 12.12 -6.62 -13.95
N THR A 268 11.94 -7.91 -13.72
CA THR A 268 12.78 -8.68 -12.80
C THR A 268 13.95 -9.30 -13.54
N ARG A 269 15.15 -9.27 -12.95
CA ARG A 269 16.35 -9.96 -13.45
C ARG A 269 16.89 -10.92 -12.41
N SER A 270 17.43 -12.05 -12.85
CA SER A 270 18.13 -12.99 -11.97
C SER A 270 19.40 -13.52 -12.62
N GLY A 271 20.47 -13.61 -11.82
CA GLY A 271 21.69 -14.36 -12.16
C GLY A 271 21.69 -15.79 -11.63
N ARG A 272 20.64 -16.20 -10.88
CA ARG A 272 20.58 -17.48 -10.17
C ARG A 272 19.93 -18.57 -11.05
N GLY A 273 20.07 -19.82 -10.60
CA GLY A 273 19.46 -21.00 -11.23
C GLY A 273 20.31 -21.67 -12.30
N LEU A 274 20.69 -22.94 -12.09
CA LEU A 274 21.45 -23.72 -13.08
C LEU A 274 20.55 -24.35 -14.16
N THR A 275 19.24 -24.37 -13.93
CA THR A 275 18.22 -24.91 -14.83
C THR A 275 17.18 -23.85 -15.14
N THR A 276 16.40 -24.04 -16.21
CA THR A 276 15.28 -23.16 -16.58
C THR A 276 14.34 -22.96 -15.39
N CYS A 277 13.84 -24.04 -14.79
CA CYS A 277 12.88 -23.91 -13.69
C CYS A 277 13.47 -23.24 -12.44
N ARG A 278 14.74 -23.49 -12.09
CA ARG A 278 15.39 -22.75 -10.97
C ARG A 278 15.58 -21.27 -11.27
N SER A 279 15.79 -20.92 -12.54
CA SER A 279 15.92 -19.52 -12.95
C SER A 279 14.56 -18.82 -12.87
N VAL A 280 13.50 -19.48 -13.35
CA VAL A 280 12.12 -19.02 -13.22
C VAL A 280 11.71 -18.90 -11.75
N ASP A 281 12.07 -19.86 -10.92
CA ASP A 281 11.81 -19.85 -9.48
C ASP A 281 12.43 -18.61 -8.81
N SER A 282 13.71 -18.35 -9.06
CA SER A 282 14.38 -17.15 -8.55
C SER A 282 13.79 -15.85 -9.09
N LEU A 283 13.37 -15.80 -10.37
CA LEU A 283 12.66 -14.64 -10.91
C LEU A 283 11.29 -14.46 -10.22
N SER A 284 10.60 -15.56 -9.92
CA SER A 284 9.30 -15.55 -9.25
C SER A 284 9.43 -15.05 -7.81
N GLU A 285 10.44 -15.50 -7.06
CA GLU A 285 10.72 -15.04 -5.69
C GLU A 285 10.88 -13.51 -5.64
N SER A 286 11.82 -12.96 -6.41
CA SER A 286 12.04 -11.50 -6.45
C SER A 286 10.82 -10.73 -6.94
N THR A 287 10.05 -11.28 -7.88
CA THR A 287 8.83 -10.63 -8.36
C THR A 287 7.73 -10.65 -7.31
N VAL A 288 7.58 -11.75 -6.58
CA VAL A 288 6.61 -11.87 -5.49
C VAL A 288 6.91 -10.84 -4.40
N GLU A 289 8.18 -10.70 -3.98
CA GLU A 289 8.60 -9.70 -2.99
C GLU A 289 8.16 -8.28 -3.40
N MET A 290 8.49 -7.87 -4.63
CA MET A 290 8.11 -6.56 -5.16
C MET A 290 6.57 -6.37 -5.25
N ILE A 291 5.83 -7.40 -5.65
CA ILE A 291 4.36 -7.33 -5.70
C ILE A 291 3.77 -7.25 -4.28
N THR A 292 4.31 -8.00 -3.30
CA THR A 292 3.82 -7.94 -1.91
C THR A 292 4.05 -6.58 -1.28
N GLU A 293 5.20 -5.97 -1.54
CA GLU A 293 5.51 -4.60 -1.12
C GLU A 293 4.52 -3.62 -1.77
N TRP A 294 4.34 -3.69 -3.09
CA TRP A 294 3.37 -2.85 -3.79
C TRP A 294 1.93 -3.06 -3.32
N LEU A 295 1.50 -4.29 -3.03
CA LEU A 295 0.15 -4.58 -2.50
C LEU A 295 -0.09 -3.95 -1.13
N SER A 296 0.98 -3.67 -0.37
CA SER A 296 0.89 -3.01 0.93
C SER A 296 0.61 -1.51 0.76
N ASN A 297 1.06 -0.90 -0.33
CA ASN A 297 0.72 0.48 -0.70
C ASN A 297 0.53 0.62 -2.23
N PRO A 298 -0.63 0.19 -2.76
CA PRO A 298 -0.83 0.13 -4.20
C PRO A 298 -0.92 1.55 -4.79
N SER A 299 -0.07 1.83 -5.76
CA SER A 299 -0.08 3.06 -6.54
C SER A 299 -0.42 2.77 -8.01
N LEU A 300 -0.80 3.81 -8.75
CA LEU A 300 -1.01 3.75 -10.18
C LEU A 300 0.31 3.87 -10.93
N ASP A 301 0.45 3.08 -11.99
CA ASP A 301 1.56 3.07 -12.95
C ASP A 301 2.95 2.86 -12.33
N ALA A 302 3.01 2.11 -11.22
CA ALA A 302 4.24 1.78 -10.53
C ALA A 302 5.23 1.05 -11.44
N LYS A 303 6.52 1.30 -11.23
CA LYS A 303 7.63 0.59 -11.88
C LYS A 303 8.36 -0.21 -10.81
N LEU A 304 8.30 -1.54 -10.94
CA LEU A 304 8.93 -2.50 -10.03
C LEU A 304 10.19 -3.09 -10.67
#